data_AF-A0A9X4P829-F1
#
_entry.id   AF-A0A9X4P829-F1
#
_cell.length_a   1.000
_cell.length_b   1.000
_cell.length_c   1.000
_cell.angle_alpha   90.00
_cell.angle_beta   90.00
_cell.angle_gamma   90.00
#
_symmetry.space_group_name_H-M   'P 1'
#
loop_
_entity.id
_entity.type
_entity.pdbx_description
1 polymer ?
#
loop_
_entity_poly.entity_id
_entity_poly.type
_entity_poly.pdbx_seq_one_letter_code
_entity_poly.pdbx_strand_id
1 'polypeptide(L)'
;MLNALDKDGNTINLFDNKPINPPFYCPACKSSLRLKKGKIKIPHFAHISLQNCDSWSESESAQHLGLKLSLYQWLKEKEKVELEKYVPEIKQTADLLVNDKLAIEIQCSPLSLQRLEERTVSYKEKGYYVLWLQGRDLWLKKTLSSLQKNLLYYSVERGFYFWELDWDRKKLRLKSLIHQDLKGRLICLTEEFDFFQESLLELLRQPFLKGENLSIDVPEQEELQSFIQKQLYYQVPKWIKVQEKYYEQGKNLLDLNWKKCYWAPPGLNLLTFDFINERRENFFQVDTSLEKYYHSFYESFQSQEHERLHTPSYYAIIKDKNKVKNGEWHGKKT
;
A
#
# COMPACT_ATOMS: atom_id res chain seq x y z
N MET A 1 -22.29 2.19 9.98
CA MET A 1 -22.48 0.97 9.19
C MET A 1 -23.61 1.23 8.22
N LEU A 2 -23.52 0.72 7.01
CA LEU A 2 -24.53 0.83 5.97
C LEU A 2 -25.48 -0.37 5.95
N ASN A 3 -25.08 -1.49 6.56
CA ASN A 3 -25.87 -2.71 6.71
C ASN A 3 -26.24 -3.01 8.17
N ALA A 4 -27.34 -3.74 8.33
CA ALA A 4 -27.85 -4.28 9.59
C ALA A 4 -28.58 -5.59 9.34
N LEU A 5 -29.01 -6.27 10.41
CA LEU A 5 -29.97 -7.36 10.37
C LEU A 5 -31.34 -6.86 10.84
N ASP A 6 -32.42 -7.38 10.24
CA ASP A 6 -33.78 -7.23 10.76
C ASP A 6 -34.06 -8.19 11.92
N LYS A 7 -35.28 -8.17 12.43
CA LYS A 7 -35.77 -9.08 13.49
C LYS A 7 -35.74 -10.57 13.10
N ASP A 8 -35.82 -10.87 11.81
CA ASP A 8 -35.87 -12.22 11.26
C ASP A 8 -34.46 -12.72 10.88
N GLY A 9 -33.44 -11.87 11.07
CA GLY A 9 -32.03 -12.16 10.79
C GLY A 9 -31.61 -11.90 9.35
N ASN A 10 -32.46 -11.28 8.52
CA ASN A 10 -32.12 -10.95 7.14
C ASN A 10 -31.28 -9.68 7.07
N THR A 11 -30.33 -9.63 6.13
CA THR A 11 -29.51 -8.45 5.90
C THR A 11 -30.33 -7.32 5.27
N ILE A 12 -30.31 -6.17 5.92
CA ILE A 12 -30.82 -4.90 5.43
C ILE A 12 -29.64 -4.05 4.95
N ASN A 13 -29.70 -3.60 3.69
CA ASN A 13 -28.83 -2.56 3.15
C ASN A 13 -29.62 -1.26 2.99
N LEU A 14 -29.09 -0.16 3.51
CA LEU A 14 -29.75 1.16 3.47
C LEU A 14 -30.02 1.70 2.06
N PHE A 15 -29.36 1.16 1.05
CA PHE A 15 -29.40 1.66 -0.33
C PHE A 15 -30.07 0.71 -1.33
N ASP A 16 -30.70 -0.36 -0.86
CA ASP A 16 -31.43 -1.31 -1.71
C ASP A 16 -32.88 -0.86 -2.01
N ASN A 17 -33.24 0.40 -1.70
CA ASN A 17 -34.57 1.00 -1.93
C ASN A 17 -35.76 0.21 -1.34
N LYS A 18 -35.52 -0.69 -0.38
CA LYS A 18 -36.56 -1.43 0.33
C LYS A 18 -37.02 -0.66 1.56
N PRO A 19 -38.31 -0.76 1.96
CA PRO A 19 -38.76 -0.23 3.23
C PRO A 19 -38.08 -0.99 4.37
N ILE A 20 -37.56 -0.25 5.35
CA ILE A 20 -36.84 -0.78 6.51
C ILE A 20 -37.54 -0.30 7.78
N ASN A 21 -37.77 -1.21 8.71
CA ASN A 21 -38.42 -0.90 9.98
C ASN A 21 -37.61 -1.50 11.13
N PRO A 22 -37.50 -0.81 12.28
CA PRO A 22 -36.86 -1.36 13.46
C PRO A 22 -37.63 -2.59 13.98
N PRO A 23 -36.99 -3.46 14.78
CA PRO A 23 -35.63 -3.34 15.33
C PRO A 23 -34.53 -3.70 14.32
N PHE A 24 -33.34 -3.14 14.54
CA PHE A 24 -32.14 -3.40 13.74
C PHE A 24 -31.03 -3.98 14.62
N TYR A 25 -30.26 -4.92 14.10
CA TYR A 25 -29.19 -5.59 14.84
C TYR A 25 -27.86 -5.59 14.07
N CYS A 26 -26.75 -5.56 14.81
CA CYS A 26 -25.41 -5.66 14.22
C CYS A 26 -25.17 -7.05 13.62
N PRO A 27 -24.70 -7.18 12.37
CA PRO A 27 -24.40 -8.49 11.79
C PRO A 27 -23.34 -9.28 12.57
N ALA A 28 -22.38 -8.58 13.17
CA ALA A 28 -21.26 -9.15 13.92
C ALA A 28 -21.63 -9.52 15.37
N CYS A 29 -22.04 -8.54 16.19
CA CYS A 29 -22.27 -8.75 17.62
C CYS A 29 -23.74 -8.96 18.01
N LYS A 30 -24.67 -8.88 17.04
CA LYS A 30 -26.13 -8.97 17.23
C LYS A 30 -26.74 -7.94 18.19
N SER A 31 -25.98 -6.95 18.64
CA SER A 31 -26.48 -5.88 19.50
C SER A 31 -27.38 -4.90 18.74
N SER A 32 -28.30 -4.25 19.47
CA SER A 32 -29.27 -3.31 18.90
C SER A 32 -28.62 -2.08 18.28
N LEU A 33 -29.12 -1.72 17.10
CA LEU A 33 -28.72 -0.55 16.33
C LEU A 33 -29.87 0.46 16.26
N ARG A 34 -29.50 1.72 16.02
CA ARG A 34 -30.42 2.79 15.64
C ARG A 34 -30.06 3.32 14.27
N LEU A 35 -31.09 3.59 13.46
CA LEU A 35 -30.91 4.29 12.20
C LEU A 35 -30.73 5.78 12.47
N LYS A 36 -29.58 6.33 12.06
CA LYS A 36 -29.35 7.78 12.04
C LYS A 36 -29.63 8.29 10.63
N LYS A 37 -30.71 9.04 10.47
CA LYS A 37 -31.09 9.72 9.23
C LYS A 37 -31.26 11.21 9.52
N GLY A 38 -30.53 12.05 8.80
CA GLY A 38 -30.64 13.50 8.90
C GLY A 38 -30.55 14.14 7.52
N LYS A 39 -30.89 15.42 7.40
CA LYS A 39 -30.84 16.14 6.11
C LYS A 39 -29.42 16.28 5.53
N ILE A 40 -28.40 16.26 6.40
CA ILE A 40 -26.99 16.54 6.03
C ILE A 40 -26.12 15.27 6.06
N LYS A 41 -26.40 14.33 6.96
CA LYS A 41 -25.56 13.14 7.18
C LYS A 41 -26.04 11.97 6.31
N ILE A 42 -25.08 11.24 5.73
CA ILE A 42 -25.34 9.95 5.06
C ILE A 42 -26.11 9.05 6.03
N PRO A 43 -27.29 8.52 5.65
CA PRO A 43 -28.01 7.58 6.49
C PRO A 43 -27.13 6.38 6.84
N HIS A 44 -27.04 6.04 8.12
CA HIS A 44 -26.24 4.90 8.59
C HIS A 44 -26.83 4.32 9.87
N PHE A 45 -26.58 3.03 10.09
CA PHE A 45 -26.82 2.39 11.37
C PHE A 45 -25.67 2.69 12.34
N ALA A 46 -26.05 2.96 13.59
CA ALA A 46 -25.13 3.18 14.69
C ALA A 46 -25.52 2.32 15.89
N HIS A 47 -24.54 1.78 16.60
CA HIS A 47 -24.77 1.09 17.86
C HIS A 47 -25.48 2.00 18.86
N ILE A 48 -26.46 1.45 19.59
CA ILE A 48 -27.07 2.12 20.74
C ILE A 48 -26.08 2.14 21.91
N SER A 49 -25.39 1.01 22.13
CA SER A 49 -24.27 0.84 23.05
C SER A 49 -23.13 0.08 22.37
N LEU A 50 -21.89 0.52 22.57
CA LEU A 50 -20.68 -0.06 21.97
C LEU A 50 -20.02 -1.15 22.82
N GLN A 51 -20.58 -1.48 24.00
CA GLN A 51 -19.87 -2.26 25.03
C GLN A 51 -19.38 -3.65 24.58
N ASN A 52 -19.94 -4.24 23.51
CA ASN A 52 -19.68 -5.64 23.12
C ASN A 52 -19.41 -5.85 21.61
N CYS A 53 -18.83 -4.87 20.88
CA CYS A 53 -18.62 -5.01 19.43
C CYS A 53 -17.16 -4.83 18.98
N ASP A 54 -16.38 -5.91 19.01
CA ASP A 54 -14.98 -5.92 18.56
C ASP A 54 -14.82 -5.75 17.04
N SER A 55 -15.85 -6.08 16.27
CA SER A 55 -15.82 -5.94 14.80
C SER A 55 -15.93 -4.47 14.35
N TRP A 56 -16.37 -3.56 15.22
CA TRP A 56 -16.70 -2.18 14.86
C TRP A 56 -16.19 -1.23 15.95
N SER A 57 -14.89 -1.25 16.18
CA SER A 57 -14.20 -0.42 17.16
C SER A 57 -13.99 1.03 16.71
N GLU A 58 -14.05 1.29 15.39
CA GLU A 58 -13.85 2.63 14.81
C GLU A 58 -15.19 3.31 14.54
N SER A 59 -15.36 4.54 15.03
CA SER A 59 -16.49 5.36 14.59
C SER A 59 -16.28 5.73 13.13
N GLU A 60 -17.09 5.17 12.23
CA GLU A 60 -16.96 5.47 10.81
C GLU A 60 -17.17 6.97 10.56
N SER A 61 -16.16 7.59 9.94
CA SER A 61 -16.23 8.98 9.54
C SER A 61 -17.20 9.16 8.38
N ALA A 62 -17.65 10.40 8.15
CA ALA A 62 -18.40 10.70 6.94
C ALA A 62 -17.63 10.22 5.71
N GLN A 63 -16.31 10.50 5.65
CA GLN A 63 -15.41 10.11 4.57
C GLN A 63 -15.32 8.58 4.36
N HIS A 64 -15.38 7.78 5.42
CA HIS A 64 -15.35 6.33 5.25
C HIS A 64 -16.68 5.82 4.64
N LEU A 65 -17.82 6.28 5.18
CA LEU A 65 -19.15 5.85 4.75
C LEU A 65 -19.44 6.08 3.27
N GLY A 66 -19.19 7.29 2.77
CA GLY A 66 -19.44 7.59 1.35
C GLY A 66 -18.35 7.12 0.39
N LEU A 67 -17.09 6.90 0.80
CA LEU A 67 -16.16 6.15 -0.06
C LEU A 67 -16.68 4.72 -0.23
N LYS A 68 -17.09 4.07 0.86
CA LYS A 68 -17.68 2.72 0.83
C LYS A 68 -18.89 2.67 -0.09
N LEU A 69 -19.80 3.63 0.05
CA LEU A 69 -20.98 3.74 -0.80
C LEU A 69 -20.62 3.99 -2.27
N SER A 70 -19.70 4.91 -2.56
CA SER A 70 -19.28 5.20 -3.94
C SER A 70 -18.64 3.97 -4.60
N LEU A 71 -17.75 3.25 -3.90
CA LEU A 71 -17.14 2.04 -4.42
C LEU A 71 -18.15 0.90 -4.59
N TYR A 72 -19.08 0.71 -3.63
CA TYR A 72 -20.19 -0.24 -3.78
C TYR A 72 -21.01 0.05 -5.04
N GLN A 73 -21.42 1.31 -5.24
CA GLN A 73 -22.18 1.72 -6.41
C GLN A 73 -21.40 1.52 -7.70
N TRP A 74 -20.09 1.78 -7.68
CA TRP A 74 -19.24 1.65 -8.86
C TRP A 74 -19.06 0.19 -9.28
N LEU A 75 -18.99 -0.73 -8.32
CA LEU A 75 -18.79 -2.16 -8.59
C LEU A 75 -20.10 -2.90 -8.89
N LYS A 76 -21.19 -2.59 -8.18
CA LYS A 76 -22.43 -3.39 -8.22
C LYS A 76 -23.10 -3.48 -9.59
N GLU A 77 -22.78 -2.57 -10.51
CA GLU A 77 -23.33 -2.57 -11.86
C GLU A 77 -22.82 -3.73 -12.70
N LYS A 78 -21.60 -4.22 -12.42
CA LYS A 78 -20.91 -5.24 -13.21
C LYS A 78 -20.49 -6.47 -12.41
N GLU A 79 -20.38 -6.34 -11.10
CA GLU A 79 -19.78 -7.34 -10.22
C GLU A 79 -20.74 -7.78 -9.11
N LYS A 80 -20.53 -8.98 -8.57
CA LYS A 80 -21.19 -9.40 -7.33
C LYS A 80 -20.50 -8.71 -6.16
N VAL A 81 -21.22 -7.84 -5.45
CA VAL A 81 -20.66 -7.08 -4.33
C VAL A 81 -21.52 -7.22 -3.09
N GLU A 82 -20.92 -7.64 -1.99
CA GLU A 82 -21.53 -7.62 -0.67
C GLU A 82 -20.92 -6.48 0.16
N LEU A 83 -21.75 -5.51 0.52
CA LEU A 83 -21.38 -4.40 1.39
C LEU A 83 -21.26 -4.89 2.84
N GLU A 84 -20.22 -4.47 3.57
CA GLU A 84 -20.04 -4.78 5.00
C GLU A 84 -20.24 -6.27 5.33
N LYS A 85 -19.61 -7.14 4.53
CA LYS A 85 -19.75 -8.58 4.66
C LYS A 85 -19.02 -9.07 5.90
N TYR A 86 -19.78 -9.51 6.89
CA TYR A 86 -19.21 -10.24 8.02
C TYR A 86 -18.72 -11.61 7.55
N VAL A 87 -17.45 -11.91 7.82
CA VAL A 87 -16.77 -13.17 7.53
C VAL A 87 -16.54 -13.88 8.87
N PRO A 88 -17.43 -14.80 9.29
CA PRO A 88 -17.42 -15.37 10.63
C PRO A 88 -16.13 -16.12 10.97
N GLU A 89 -15.54 -16.80 9.99
CA GLU A 89 -14.33 -17.61 10.16
C GLU A 89 -13.11 -16.81 10.64
N ILE A 90 -13.06 -15.52 10.35
CA ILE A 90 -11.99 -14.60 10.76
C ILE A 90 -12.51 -13.50 11.69
N LYS A 91 -13.80 -13.54 12.04
CA LYS A 91 -14.48 -12.54 12.89
C LYS A 91 -14.23 -11.10 12.42
N GLN A 92 -14.17 -10.88 11.11
CA GLN A 92 -13.95 -9.57 10.50
C GLN A 92 -15.13 -9.19 9.62
N THR A 93 -15.30 -7.89 9.42
CA THR A 93 -16.24 -7.35 8.44
C THR A 93 -15.44 -6.68 7.33
N ALA A 94 -15.51 -7.22 6.12
CA ALA A 94 -14.94 -6.57 4.95
C ALA A 94 -15.81 -5.38 4.57
N ASP A 95 -15.22 -4.21 4.31
CA ASP A 95 -15.98 -3.06 3.84
C ASP A 95 -16.76 -3.38 2.55
N LEU A 96 -16.11 -4.06 1.61
CA LEU A 96 -16.75 -4.68 0.44
C LEU A 96 -16.15 -6.06 0.19
N LEU A 97 -16.98 -7.06 -0.08
CA LEU A 97 -16.55 -8.35 -0.62
C LEU A 97 -17.00 -8.45 -2.07
N VAL A 98 -16.04 -8.54 -3.00
CA VAL A 98 -16.28 -8.58 -4.45
C VAL A 98 -16.03 -9.99 -4.97
N ASN A 99 -16.99 -10.53 -5.72
CA ASN A 99 -16.94 -11.85 -6.35
C ASN A 99 -16.46 -12.95 -5.40
N ASP A 100 -16.96 -12.91 -4.16
CA ASP A 100 -16.71 -13.88 -3.08
C ASP A 100 -15.24 -14.02 -2.60
N LYS A 101 -14.29 -13.32 -3.22
CA LYS A 101 -12.85 -13.55 -3.02
C LYS A 101 -12.01 -12.31 -2.77
N LEU A 102 -12.43 -11.13 -3.24
CA LEU A 102 -11.68 -9.89 -3.03
C LEU A 102 -12.33 -9.06 -1.94
N ALA A 103 -11.72 -9.02 -0.76
CA ALA A 103 -12.05 -8.08 0.30
C ALA A 103 -11.38 -6.73 0.00
N ILE A 104 -12.18 -5.68 -0.19
CA ILE A 104 -11.69 -4.30 -0.26
C ILE A 104 -11.92 -3.67 1.11
N GLU A 105 -10.85 -3.12 1.69
CA GLU A 105 -10.85 -2.43 2.97
C GLU A 105 -10.52 -0.95 2.74
N ILE A 106 -11.31 -0.05 3.32
CA ILE A 106 -11.11 1.39 3.17
C ILE A 106 -10.58 1.93 4.48
N GLN A 107 -9.36 2.47 4.48
CA GLN A 107 -8.77 3.00 5.71
C GLN A 107 -8.66 4.52 5.65
N CYS A 108 -9.43 5.22 6.49
CA CYS A 108 -9.42 6.68 6.56
C CYS A 108 -8.63 7.25 7.76
N SER A 109 -8.26 6.42 8.74
CA SER A 109 -7.52 6.81 9.94
C SER A 109 -6.38 5.84 10.23
N PRO A 110 -5.34 6.21 11.00
CA PRO A 110 -4.26 5.28 11.32
C PRO A 110 -4.74 4.03 12.08
N LEU A 111 -4.27 2.87 11.64
CA LEU A 111 -4.44 1.57 12.29
C LEU A 111 -3.11 1.14 12.91
N SER A 112 -3.12 0.37 14.01
CA SER A 112 -1.88 -0.22 14.52
C SER A 112 -1.31 -1.25 13.53
N LEU A 113 0.02 -1.39 13.50
CA LEU A 113 0.66 -2.37 12.62
C LEU A 113 0.21 -3.80 12.92
N GLN A 114 0.12 -4.15 14.20
CA GLN A 114 -0.39 -5.44 14.65
C GLN A 114 -1.79 -5.71 14.07
N ARG A 115 -2.70 -4.73 14.15
CA ARG A 115 -4.07 -4.91 13.66
C ARG A 115 -4.13 -4.98 12.13
N LEU A 116 -3.28 -4.24 11.43
CA LEU A 116 -3.14 -4.35 9.97
C LEU A 116 -2.65 -5.74 9.55
N GLU A 117 -1.62 -6.25 10.23
CA GLU A 117 -1.06 -7.58 10.01
C GLU A 117 -2.10 -8.66 10.28
N GLU A 118 -2.72 -8.67 11.46
CA GLU A 118 -3.79 -9.60 11.85
C GLU A 118 -4.90 -9.65 10.79
N ARG A 119 -5.38 -8.49 10.35
CA ARG A 119 -6.45 -8.42 9.33
C ARG A 119 -6.00 -8.92 7.97
N THR A 120 -4.78 -8.57 7.56
CA THR A 120 -4.26 -8.95 6.24
C THR A 120 -4.00 -10.46 6.18
N VAL A 121 -3.36 -11.01 7.21
CA VAL A 121 -3.01 -12.43 7.29
C VAL A 121 -4.27 -13.29 7.38
N SER A 122 -5.25 -12.93 8.22
CA SER A 122 -6.47 -13.72 8.39
C SER A 122 -7.27 -13.87 7.09
N TYR A 123 -7.37 -12.81 6.27
CA TYR A 123 -7.97 -12.91 4.93
C TYR A 123 -7.19 -13.88 4.04
N LYS A 124 -5.87 -13.71 3.96
CA LYS A 124 -5.00 -14.53 3.10
C LYS A 124 -5.06 -16.02 3.46
N GLU A 125 -4.99 -16.34 4.76
CA GLU A 125 -5.07 -17.72 5.26
C GLU A 125 -6.41 -18.40 4.94
N LYS A 126 -7.49 -17.63 4.78
CA LYS A 126 -8.80 -18.11 4.33
C LYS A 126 -9.01 -18.06 2.83
N GLY A 127 -7.96 -17.76 2.06
CA GLY A 127 -8.00 -17.74 0.60
C GLY A 127 -8.80 -16.59 0.03
N TYR A 128 -8.85 -15.46 0.74
CA TYR A 128 -9.29 -14.16 0.20
C TYR A 128 -8.08 -13.35 -0.25
N TYR A 129 -8.29 -12.54 -1.29
CA TYR A 129 -7.43 -11.40 -1.59
C TYR A 129 -7.91 -10.20 -0.78
N VAL A 130 -7.00 -9.43 -0.21
CA VAL A 130 -7.32 -8.19 0.51
C VAL A 130 -6.66 -7.00 -0.17
N LEU A 131 -7.43 -5.94 -0.42
CA LEU A 131 -6.96 -4.69 -1.00
C LEU A 131 -7.38 -3.52 -0.11
N TRP A 132 -6.38 -2.89 0.48
CA TRP A 132 -6.49 -1.66 1.25
C TRP A 132 -6.46 -0.42 0.34
N LEU A 133 -7.49 0.44 0.44
CA LEU A 133 -7.59 1.73 -0.25
C LEU A 133 -7.65 2.92 0.75
N GLN A 134 -6.82 3.94 0.52
CA GLN A 134 -6.45 4.86 1.59
C GLN A 134 -7.14 6.21 1.46
N GLY A 135 -7.85 6.62 2.52
CA GLY A 135 -8.43 7.95 2.68
C GLY A 135 -7.39 9.03 2.97
N ARG A 136 -7.85 10.28 2.99
CA ARG A 136 -7.03 11.50 2.98
C ARG A 136 -5.93 11.56 4.03
N ASP A 137 -6.21 11.13 5.25
CA ASP A 137 -5.25 11.25 6.36
C ASP A 137 -4.07 10.27 6.23
N LEU A 138 -4.21 9.24 5.38
CA LEU A 138 -3.20 8.22 5.12
C LEU A 138 -2.48 8.38 3.78
N TRP A 139 -2.82 9.38 2.97
CA TRP A 139 -2.11 9.67 1.72
C TRP A 139 -0.61 9.86 1.92
N LEU A 140 0.17 9.49 0.92
CA LEU A 140 1.62 9.61 0.96
C LEU A 140 2.01 11.09 1.14
N LYS A 141 2.94 11.34 2.06
CA LYS A 141 3.44 12.67 2.38
C LYS A 141 4.88 12.80 1.86
N LYS A 142 5.68 13.66 2.49
CA LYS A 142 7.10 13.79 2.15
C LYS A 142 7.92 12.54 2.50
N THR A 143 7.52 11.79 3.52
CA THR A 143 8.20 10.58 4.00
C THR A 143 7.19 9.46 4.25
N LEU A 144 7.64 8.21 4.25
CA LEU A 144 6.78 7.06 4.58
C LEU A 144 6.75 6.81 6.10
N SER A 145 5.56 6.82 6.68
CA SER A 145 5.33 6.27 8.03
C SER A 145 5.42 4.74 8.02
N SER A 146 5.62 4.13 9.20
CA SER A 146 5.66 2.66 9.32
C SER A 146 4.35 2.00 8.86
N LEU A 147 3.21 2.65 9.08
CA LEU A 147 1.91 2.18 8.60
C LEU A 147 1.84 2.23 7.07
N GLN A 148 2.22 3.37 6.47
CA GLN A 148 2.21 3.52 5.01
C GLN A 148 3.14 2.54 4.31
N LYS A 149 4.33 2.27 4.88
CA LYS A 149 5.23 1.22 4.39
C LYS A 149 4.49 -0.12 4.28
N ASN A 150 3.78 -0.53 5.33
CA ASN A 150 3.06 -1.80 5.38
C ASN A 150 1.72 -1.83 4.61
N LEU A 151 1.34 -0.72 4.00
CA LEU A 151 0.22 -0.60 3.06
C LEU A 151 0.70 -0.50 1.60
N LEU A 152 2.02 -0.51 1.35
CA LEU A 152 2.57 -0.61 0.01
C LEU A 152 2.37 -2.01 -0.55
N TYR A 153 2.01 -2.05 -1.83
CA TYR A 153 2.03 -3.26 -2.65
C TYR A 153 3.23 -3.22 -3.59
N TYR A 154 3.45 -4.34 -4.28
CA TYR A 154 4.53 -4.47 -5.26
C TYR A 154 4.04 -5.16 -6.52
N SER A 155 4.46 -4.65 -7.69
CA SER A 155 4.37 -5.37 -8.95
C SER A 155 5.63 -5.14 -9.79
N VAL A 156 5.89 -6.05 -10.73
CA VAL A 156 7.04 -5.94 -11.62
C VAL A 156 6.92 -4.74 -12.57
N GLU A 157 5.69 -4.35 -12.94
CA GLU A 157 5.44 -3.28 -13.92
C GLU A 157 5.28 -1.90 -13.28
N ARG A 158 4.99 -1.79 -11.97
CA ARG A 158 4.90 -0.49 -11.27
C ARG A 158 5.95 -0.31 -10.17
N GLY A 159 6.71 -1.33 -9.82
CA GLY A 159 7.52 -1.32 -8.59
C GLY A 159 6.63 -1.28 -7.35
N PHE A 160 7.06 -0.56 -6.33
CA PHE A 160 6.19 -0.29 -5.18
C PHE A 160 5.08 0.68 -5.57
N TYR A 161 3.85 0.33 -5.20
CA TYR A 161 2.67 1.14 -5.48
C TYR A 161 1.71 1.23 -4.29
N PHE A 162 0.83 2.23 -4.33
CA PHE A 162 -0.09 2.60 -3.26
C PHE A 162 -1.35 3.25 -3.84
N TRP A 163 -2.52 2.84 -3.36
CA TRP A 163 -3.80 3.38 -3.81
C TRP A 163 -4.34 4.42 -2.83
N GLU A 164 -4.75 5.58 -3.35
CA GLU A 164 -5.41 6.64 -2.61
C GLU A 164 -6.83 6.89 -3.14
N LEU A 165 -7.75 7.17 -2.24
CA LEU A 165 -9.11 7.59 -2.54
C LEU A 165 -9.29 9.05 -2.18
N ASP A 166 -9.62 9.87 -3.18
CA ASP A 166 -10.03 11.26 -3.02
C ASP A 166 -11.54 11.38 -3.09
N TRP A 167 -12.16 11.40 -1.92
CA TRP A 167 -13.61 11.63 -1.81
C TRP A 167 -14.01 12.96 -2.44
N ASP A 168 -13.28 14.04 -2.14
CA ASP A 168 -13.69 15.41 -2.41
C ASP A 168 -13.64 15.68 -3.91
N ARG A 169 -12.58 15.21 -4.56
CA ARG A 169 -12.40 15.32 -6.02
C ARG A 169 -12.97 14.13 -6.80
N LYS A 170 -13.50 13.11 -6.11
CA LYS A 170 -13.99 11.85 -6.71
C LYS A 170 -12.93 11.18 -7.60
N LYS A 171 -11.70 11.08 -7.09
CA LYS A 171 -10.57 10.47 -7.79
C LYS A 171 -10.08 9.22 -7.09
N LEU A 172 -9.74 8.20 -7.87
CA LEU A 172 -8.87 7.10 -7.48
C LEU A 172 -7.45 7.46 -7.94
N ARG A 173 -6.44 7.38 -7.07
CA ARG A 173 -5.05 7.67 -7.46
C ARG A 173 -4.16 6.45 -7.27
N LEU A 174 -3.41 6.13 -8.32
CA LEU A 174 -2.29 5.19 -8.25
C LEU A 174 -1.01 5.97 -8.02
N LYS A 175 -0.36 5.76 -6.87
CA LYS A 175 1.03 6.14 -6.65
C LYS A 175 1.88 4.95 -7.02
N SER A 176 2.77 5.08 -7.99
CA SER A 176 3.63 3.99 -8.48
C SER A 176 5.09 4.42 -8.54
N LEU A 177 5.99 3.48 -8.76
CA LEU A 177 7.42 3.73 -8.84
C LEU A 177 7.96 4.47 -7.59
N ILE A 178 7.47 4.09 -6.42
CA ILE A 178 7.78 4.78 -5.17
C ILE A 178 9.25 4.53 -4.79
N HIS A 179 10.00 5.61 -4.58
CA HIS A 179 11.40 5.59 -4.15
C HIS A 179 11.64 6.60 -3.02
N GLN A 180 12.68 6.35 -2.23
CA GLN A 180 13.14 7.19 -1.13
C GLN A 180 14.60 7.58 -1.29
N ASP A 181 14.96 8.79 -0.87
CA ASP A 181 16.35 9.16 -0.68
C ASP A 181 16.89 8.83 0.72
N LEU A 182 18.17 9.11 0.94
CA LEU A 182 18.85 8.94 2.23
C LEU A 182 18.23 9.77 3.37
N LYS A 183 17.55 10.87 3.06
CA LYS A 183 16.81 11.74 3.99
C LYS A 183 15.37 11.23 4.22
N GLY A 184 14.95 10.18 3.53
CA GLY A 184 13.61 9.59 3.58
C GLY A 184 12.56 10.31 2.74
N ARG A 185 12.96 11.30 1.94
CA ARG A 185 12.06 12.03 1.04
C ARG A 185 11.55 11.08 -0.03
N LEU A 186 10.27 11.20 -0.42
CA LEU A 186 9.63 10.37 -1.43
C LEU A 186 9.59 11.03 -2.80
N ILE A 187 9.73 10.20 -3.83
CA ILE A 187 9.29 10.47 -5.21
C ILE A 187 8.47 9.28 -5.71
N CYS A 188 7.49 9.56 -6.56
CA CYS A 188 6.61 8.56 -7.18
C CYS A 188 5.91 9.16 -8.40
N LEU A 189 5.44 8.30 -9.29
CA LEU A 189 4.48 8.67 -10.32
C LEU A 189 3.08 8.73 -9.70
N THR A 190 2.21 9.58 -10.26
CA THR A 190 0.82 9.69 -9.83
C THR A 190 -0.08 9.66 -11.06
N GLU A 191 -0.97 8.68 -11.10
CA GLU A 191 -2.05 8.59 -12.07
C GLU A 191 -3.37 8.84 -11.34
N GLU A 192 -4.25 9.68 -11.89
CA GLU A 192 -5.58 9.97 -11.32
C GLU A 192 -6.66 9.47 -12.27
N PHE A 193 -7.64 8.75 -11.73
CA PHE A 193 -8.81 8.24 -12.45
C PHE A 193 -10.08 8.82 -11.82
N ASP A 194 -11.01 9.27 -12.65
CA ASP A 194 -12.33 9.72 -12.18
C ASP A 194 -13.19 8.53 -11.75
N PHE A 195 -13.91 8.71 -10.65
CA PHE A 195 -14.92 7.73 -10.24
C PHE A 195 -15.97 7.57 -11.33
N PHE A 196 -16.42 6.33 -11.53
CA PHE A 196 -17.50 5.95 -12.45
C PHE A 196 -17.22 6.13 -13.96
N GLN A 197 -16.04 6.58 -14.38
CA GLN A 197 -15.73 6.71 -15.81
C GLN A 197 -15.34 5.37 -16.46
N GLU A 198 -14.52 4.57 -15.78
CA GLU A 198 -14.05 3.26 -16.24
C GLU A 198 -14.45 2.15 -15.25
N SER A 199 -14.25 0.87 -15.58
CA SER A 199 -14.50 -0.21 -14.62
C SER A 199 -13.50 -0.13 -13.46
N LEU A 200 -13.98 -0.09 -12.21
CA LEU A 200 -13.09 -0.05 -11.06
C LEU A 200 -12.13 -1.26 -11.02
N LEU A 201 -12.60 -2.47 -11.36
CA LEU A 201 -11.73 -3.64 -11.37
C LEU A 201 -10.70 -3.60 -12.51
N GLU A 202 -10.95 -2.91 -13.62
CA GLU A 202 -9.95 -2.70 -14.67
C GLU A 202 -8.89 -1.70 -14.20
N LEU A 203 -9.31 -0.59 -13.58
CA LEU A 203 -8.41 0.39 -12.98
C LEU A 203 -7.53 -0.22 -11.89
N LEU A 204 -8.09 -1.06 -11.01
CA LEU A 204 -7.32 -1.71 -9.95
C LEU A 204 -6.33 -2.77 -10.50
N ARG A 205 -6.45 -3.18 -11.77
CA ARG A 205 -5.49 -4.05 -12.46
C ARG A 205 -4.34 -3.30 -13.14
N GLN A 206 -4.40 -1.97 -13.20
CA GLN A 206 -3.34 -1.13 -13.79
C GLN A 206 -1.92 -1.48 -13.32
N PRO A 207 -1.69 -1.92 -12.06
CA PRO A 207 -0.36 -2.32 -11.64
C PRO A 207 0.22 -3.57 -12.31
N PHE A 208 -0.59 -4.36 -13.00
CA PHE A 208 -0.20 -5.65 -13.58
C PHE A 208 -0.22 -5.67 -15.11
N LEU A 209 -0.62 -4.56 -15.74
CA LEU A 209 -0.62 -4.44 -17.19
C LEU A 209 0.82 -4.30 -17.70
N LYS A 210 1.17 -5.12 -18.71
CA LYS A 210 2.50 -5.10 -19.34
C LYS A 210 2.60 -3.98 -20.37
N GLY A 211 3.83 -3.49 -20.59
CA GLY A 211 4.16 -2.65 -21.74
C GLY A 211 4.38 -1.17 -21.43
N GLU A 212 4.26 -0.76 -20.17
CA GLU A 212 4.58 0.61 -19.79
C GLU A 212 6.05 0.71 -19.37
N ASN A 213 6.87 1.35 -20.22
CA ASN A 213 8.24 1.74 -19.86
C ASN A 213 8.23 2.97 -18.95
N LEU A 214 7.70 2.82 -17.74
CA LEU A 214 7.61 3.91 -16.78
C LEU A 214 8.98 4.29 -16.26
N SER A 215 9.20 5.58 -16.12
CA SER A 215 10.37 6.12 -15.46
C SER A 215 10.06 7.46 -14.83
N ILE A 216 10.85 7.83 -13.82
CA ILE A 216 10.78 9.11 -13.15
C ILE A 216 12.15 9.78 -13.17
N ASP A 217 12.17 11.05 -13.55
CA ASP A 217 13.36 11.89 -13.43
C ASP A 217 13.66 12.17 -11.97
N VAL A 218 14.94 12.04 -11.61
CA VAL A 218 15.35 12.17 -10.22
C VAL A 218 15.76 13.61 -9.94
N PRO A 219 15.26 14.24 -8.85
CA PRO A 219 15.71 15.56 -8.47
C PRO A 219 17.17 15.51 -7.98
N GLU A 220 17.93 16.54 -8.33
CA GLU A 220 19.33 16.69 -7.89
C GLU A 220 19.44 16.63 -6.36
N GLN A 221 20.41 15.87 -5.87
CA GLN A 221 20.63 15.67 -4.44
C GLN A 221 21.78 16.53 -3.95
N GLU A 222 21.55 17.85 -3.91
CA GLU A 222 22.53 18.78 -3.38
C GLU A 222 22.86 18.49 -1.90
N GLU A 223 24.13 18.71 -1.56
CA GLU A 223 24.65 18.67 -0.19
C GLU A 223 24.50 17.32 0.55
N LEU A 224 24.49 16.18 -0.15
CA LEU A 224 24.46 14.87 0.52
C LEU A 224 25.65 14.68 1.45
N GLN A 225 26.87 14.96 0.98
CA GLN A 225 28.07 14.83 1.82
C GLN A 225 27.98 15.68 3.09
N SER A 226 27.63 16.97 2.96
CA SER A 226 27.46 17.89 4.09
C SER A 226 26.35 17.43 5.05
N PHE A 227 25.27 16.87 4.52
CA PHE A 227 24.22 16.26 5.32
C PHE A 227 24.78 15.09 6.14
N ILE A 228 25.46 14.13 5.52
CA ILE A 228 26.04 12.96 6.20
C ILE A 228 27.06 13.38 7.25
N GLN A 229 27.96 14.32 6.93
CA GLN A 229 28.93 14.88 7.89
C GLN A 229 28.24 15.44 9.14
N LYS A 230 27.17 16.23 8.96
CA LYS A 230 26.37 16.73 10.09
C LYS A 230 25.74 15.59 10.90
N GLN A 231 25.19 14.57 10.24
CA GLN A 231 24.59 13.43 10.93
C GLN A 231 25.60 12.65 11.78
N LEU A 232 26.82 12.46 11.27
CA LEU A 232 27.91 11.81 12.00
C LEU A 232 28.43 12.69 13.15
N TYR A 233 28.60 14.00 12.93
CA TYR A 233 29.01 14.96 13.95
C TYR A 233 28.06 14.98 15.15
N TYR A 234 26.76 15.02 14.89
CA TYR A 234 25.72 14.95 15.94
C TYR A 234 25.43 13.52 16.43
N GLN A 235 26.22 12.53 16.00
CA GLN A 235 26.13 11.14 16.42
C GLN A 235 24.71 10.54 16.29
N VAL A 236 24.03 10.85 15.19
CA VAL A 236 22.69 10.34 14.93
C VAL A 236 22.76 8.80 14.83
N PRO A 237 22.02 8.03 15.66
CA PRO A 237 22.25 6.58 15.81
C PRO A 237 22.18 5.77 14.52
N LYS A 238 21.29 6.13 13.59
CA LYS A 238 21.19 5.50 12.26
C LYS A 238 22.51 5.58 11.51
N TRP A 239 23.14 6.76 11.49
CA TRP A 239 24.31 7.06 10.68
C TRP A 239 25.60 6.54 11.30
N ILE A 240 25.70 6.55 12.63
CA ILE A 240 26.81 5.90 13.35
C ILE A 240 26.85 4.41 13.03
N LYS A 241 25.71 3.71 13.07
CA LYS A 241 25.64 2.28 12.70
C LYS A 241 26.04 2.01 11.26
N VAL A 242 25.73 2.92 10.33
CA VAL A 242 26.19 2.79 8.95
C VAL A 242 27.71 2.97 8.90
N GLN A 243 28.27 4.00 9.53
CA GLN A 243 29.71 4.25 9.59
C GLN A 243 30.49 3.07 10.20
N GLU A 244 29.97 2.46 11.28
CA GLU A 244 30.58 1.29 11.93
C GLU A 244 30.82 0.16 10.93
N LYS A 245 29.83 -0.15 10.09
CA LYS A 245 29.97 -1.18 9.03
C LYS A 245 31.05 -0.84 8.00
N TYR A 246 31.23 0.44 7.69
CA TYR A 246 32.33 0.86 6.81
C TYR A 246 33.68 0.69 7.49
N TYR A 247 33.80 1.06 8.76
CA TYR A 247 35.03 0.89 9.53
C TYR A 247 35.42 -0.57 9.72
N GLU A 248 34.46 -1.47 9.93
CA GLU A 248 34.70 -2.94 9.98
C GLU A 248 35.36 -3.46 8.70
N GLN A 249 35.16 -2.78 7.57
CA GLN A 249 35.76 -3.11 6.27
C GLN A 249 37.00 -2.25 5.96
N GLY A 250 37.50 -1.47 6.92
CA GLY A 250 38.64 -0.55 6.72
C GLY A 250 38.34 0.64 5.81
N LYS A 251 37.05 1.01 5.63
CA LYS A 251 36.59 2.10 4.77
C LYS A 251 35.97 3.23 5.60
N ASN A 252 35.82 4.42 5.00
CA ASN A 252 35.04 5.51 5.59
C ASN A 252 33.77 5.79 4.76
N LEU A 253 32.63 5.99 5.42
CA LEU A 253 31.38 6.39 4.75
C LEU A 253 31.56 7.68 3.95
N LEU A 254 32.33 8.65 4.45
CA LEU A 254 32.52 9.94 3.79
C LEU A 254 33.34 9.87 2.50
N ASP A 255 34.05 8.77 2.24
CA ASP A 255 34.86 8.56 1.03
C ASP A 255 34.01 8.14 -0.19
N LEU A 256 32.71 7.90 0.01
CA LEU A 256 31.81 7.54 -1.08
C LEU A 256 31.63 8.69 -2.09
N ASN A 257 31.30 8.33 -3.34
CA ASN A 257 30.88 9.31 -4.34
C ASN A 257 29.47 9.81 -4.00
N TRP A 258 29.39 10.98 -3.38
CA TRP A 258 28.14 11.66 -3.01
C TRP A 258 27.44 12.40 -4.17
N LYS A 259 28.02 12.38 -5.37
CA LYS A 259 27.37 12.88 -6.59
C LYS A 259 26.45 11.85 -7.25
N LYS A 260 26.52 10.58 -6.81
CA LYS A 260 25.61 9.53 -7.28
C LYS A 260 24.17 9.79 -6.84
N CYS A 261 23.24 9.23 -7.60
CA CYS A 261 21.82 9.18 -7.27
C CYS A 261 21.55 8.13 -6.16
N TYR A 262 21.39 8.59 -4.92
CA TYR A 262 20.98 7.77 -3.78
C TYR A 262 19.46 7.82 -3.59
N TRP A 263 18.73 7.40 -4.60
CA TRP A 263 17.30 7.09 -4.52
C TRP A 263 17.11 5.58 -4.64
N ALA A 264 16.32 5.00 -3.76
CA ALA A 264 16.15 3.55 -3.65
C ALA A 264 14.68 3.18 -3.48
N PRO A 265 14.24 2.01 -3.99
CA PRO A 265 12.94 1.48 -3.64
C PRO A 265 12.84 1.30 -2.11
N PRO A 266 11.64 1.48 -1.51
CA PRO A 266 11.40 1.20 -0.10
C PRO A 266 11.98 -0.16 0.31
N GLY A 267 12.65 -0.21 1.46
CA GLY A 267 13.28 -1.42 2.01
C GLY A 267 14.69 -1.73 1.49
N LEU A 268 15.19 -1.03 0.47
CA LEU A 268 16.58 -1.17 -0.01
C LEU A 268 17.47 -0.07 0.56
N ASN A 269 18.54 -0.45 1.28
CA ASN A 269 19.55 0.48 1.77
C ASN A 269 20.82 0.43 0.91
N LEU A 270 21.00 1.41 0.01
CA LEU A 270 22.13 1.45 -0.93
C LEU A 270 23.51 1.58 -0.26
N LEU A 271 23.58 2.03 0.99
CA LEU A 271 24.86 2.18 1.69
C LEU A 271 25.34 0.88 2.31
N THR A 272 24.44 -0.09 2.50
CA THR A 272 24.74 -1.25 3.33
C THR A 272 24.28 -2.57 2.74
N PHE A 273 23.65 -2.54 1.56
CA PHE A 273 23.14 -3.72 0.87
C PHE A 273 24.22 -4.79 0.62
N ASP A 274 25.45 -4.38 0.28
CA ASP A 274 26.58 -5.29 0.06
C ASP A 274 27.13 -5.94 1.34
N PHE A 275 26.68 -5.48 2.52
CA PHE A 275 27.09 -6.09 3.78
C PHE A 275 26.18 -7.27 4.11
N ILE A 276 26.76 -8.47 4.22
CA ILE A 276 26.13 -9.80 4.26
C ILE A 276 25.06 -10.01 5.37
N ASN A 277 24.84 -9.05 6.29
CA ASN A 277 24.05 -9.22 7.50
C ASN A 277 22.87 -8.25 7.70
N GLU A 278 22.34 -7.60 6.66
CA GLU A 278 21.12 -6.78 6.84
C GLU A 278 19.83 -7.60 6.79
N ARG A 279 19.08 -7.55 7.90
CA ARG A 279 17.67 -7.96 7.91
C ARG A 279 16.93 -7.13 6.87
N ARG A 280 16.35 -7.82 5.89
CA ARG A 280 15.48 -7.20 4.89
C ARG A 280 14.19 -6.72 5.55
N GLU A 281 13.73 -5.53 5.17
CA GLU A 281 12.43 -5.03 5.63
C GLU A 281 11.32 -5.93 5.07
N ASN A 282 10.36 -6.30 5.92
CA ASN A 282 9.16 -7.03 5.53
C ASN A 282 8.00 -6.06 5.31
N PHE A 283 7.12 -6.38 4.36
CA PHE A 283 5.93 -5.60 4.00
C PHE A 283 4.72 -6.52 4.01
N PHE A 284 3.67 -6.18 4.77
CA PHE A 284 2.52 -7.08 4.97
C PHE A 284 1.74 -7.42 3.69
N GLN A 285 1.76 -6.52 2.69
CA GLN A 285 1.04 -6.74 1.43
C GLN A 285 1.89 -7.41 0.34
N VAL A 286 3.20 -7.61 0.56
CA VAL A 286 4.12 -8.12 -0.46
C VAL A 286 4.44 -9.58 -0.19
N ASP A 287 3.81 -10.47 -0.96
CA ASP A 287 3.99 -11.92 -0.84
C ASP A 287 5.12 -12.46 -1.73
N THR A 288 5.69 -11.61 -2.60
CA THR A 288 6.77 -11.97 -3.52
C THR A 288 8.14 -11.56 -2.98
N SER A 289 9.15 -12.41 -3.16
CA SER A 289 10.52 -12.04 -2.83
C SER A 289 11.01 -10.85 -3.68
N LEU A 290 11.47 -9.79 -3.00
CA LEU A 290 12.05 -8.60 -3.61
C LEU A 290 13.54 -8.74 -3.94
N GLU A 291 14.14 -9.88 -3.60
CA GLU A 291 15.58 -10.10 -3.68
C GLU A 291 16.16 -9.88 -5.07
N LYS A 292 15.52 -10.43 -6.10
CA LYS A 292 15.97 -10.29 -7.49
C LYS A 292 15.90 -8.84 -7.94
N TYR A 293 14.84 -8.13 -7.56
CA TYR A 293 14.67 -6.72 -7.88
C TYR A 293 15.74 -5.87 -7.20
N TYR A 294 15.91 -6.03 -5.88
CA TYR A 294 16.90 -5.28 -5.11
C TYR A 294 18.33 -5.51 -5.61
N HIS A 295 18.73 -6.75 -5.89
CA HIS A 295 20.05 -7.00 -6.48
C HIS A 295 20.22 -6.35 -7.84
N SER A 296 19.24 -6.48 -8.74
CA SER A 296 19.33 -5.89 -10.09
C SER A 296 19.37 -4.36 -10.03
N PHE A 297 18.59 -3.76 -9.13
CA PHE A 297 18.63 -2.33 -8.87
C PHE A 297 19.99 -1.91 -8.32
N TYR A 298 20.53 -2.66 -7.36
CA TYR A 298 21.80 -2.34 -6.72
C TYR A 298 23.00 -2.44 -7.68
N GLU A 299 23.07 -3.50 -8.49
CA GLU A 299 24.07 -3.63 -9.57
C GLU A 299 23.99 -2.47 -10.56
N SER A 300 22.77 -2.05 -10.88
CA SER A 300 22.52 -0.88 -11.73
C SER A 300 23.03 0.40 -11.07
N PHE A 301 22.76 0.61 -9.78
CA PHE A 301 23.26 1.76 -9.00
C PHE A 301 24.80 1.80 -8.90
N GLN A 302 25.46 0.64 -8.82
CA GLN A 302 26.93 0.60 -8.80
C GLN A 302 27.54 0.99 -10.17
N SER A 303 26.92 0.55 -11.27
CA SER A 303 27.47 0.65 -12.62
C SER A 303 27.17 1.95 -13.37
N GLN A 304 26.18 2.76 -12.96
CA GLN A 304 25.76 3.96 -13.68
C GLN A 304 25.46 5.14 -12.74
N GLU A 305 25.61 6.36 -13.25
CA GLU A 305 25.00 7.57 -12.68
C GLU A 305 23.56 7.66 -13.24
N HIS A 306 22.58 7.11 -12.51
CA HIS A 306 21.18 7.14 -12.96
C HIS A 306 20.58 8.53 -12.83
N GLU A 307 20.24 9.15 -13.97
CA GLU A 307 19.38 10.35 -14.00
C GLU A 307 17.90 10.00 -13.82
N ARG A 308 17.51 8.74 -14.11
CA ARG A 308 16.13 8.24 -14.10
C ARG A 308 16.00 6.94 -13.31
N LEU A 309 14.88 6.76 -12.64
CA LEU A 309 14.50 5.50 -12.00
C LEU A 309 13.45 4.81 -12.87
N HIS A 310 13.52 3.48 -12.93
CA HIS A 310 12.70 2.67 -13.83
C HIS A 310 11.93 1.58 -13.06
N THR A 311 11.06 0.86 -13.76
CA THR A 311 10.32 -0.27 -13.21
C THR A 311 11.25 -1.46 -12.91
N PRO A 312 10.84 -2.39 -12.04
CA PRO A 312 11.57 -3.65 -11.85
C PRO A 312 11.82 -4.44 -13.14
N SER A 313 10.86 -4.45 -14.08
CA SER A 313 11.01 -5.13 -15.38
C SER A 313 12.21 -4.60 -16.17
N TYR A 314 12.48 -3.29 -16.13
CA TYR A 314 13.63 -2.67 -16.78
C TYR A 314 14.98 -3.20 -16.25
N TYR A 315 15.13 -3.24 -14.92
CA TYR A 315 16.38 -3.69 -14.30
C TYR A 315 16.65 -5.18 -14.54
N ALA A 316 15.61 -6.01 -14.64
CA ALA A 316 15.76 -7.41 -15.04
C ALA A 316 16.34 -7.54 -16.46
N ILE A 317 15.83 -6.76 -17.42
CA ILE A 317 16.28 -6.78 -18.83
C ILE A 317 17.73 -6.31 -18.97
N ILE A 318 18.13 -5.25 -18.25
CA ILE A 318 19.51 -4.73 -18.32
C ILE A 318 20.50 -5.74 -17.76
N LYS A 319 20.15 -6.38 -16.63
CA LYS A 319 21.00 -7.42 -16.04
C LYS A 319 21.27 -8.55 -17.02
N ASP A 320 20.24 -9.04 -17.70
CA ASP A 320 20.39 -10.11 -18.69
C ASP A 320 21.26 -9.66 -19.89
N LYS A 321 21.08 -8.43 -20.38
CA LYS A 321 21.93 -7.87 -21.46
C LYS A 321 23.39 -7.75 -21.02
N ASN A 322 23.66 -7.33 -19.79
CA ASN A 322 25.02 -7.20 -19.27
C ASN A 322 25.68 -8.57 -19.09
N LYS A 323 24.94 -9.60 -18.65
CA LYS A 323 25.44 -10.99 -18.58
C LYS A 323 25.80 -11.56 -19.95
N VAL A 324 24.97 -11.29 -20.97
CA VAL A 324 25.25 -11.70 -22.35
C VAL A 324 26.49 -11.00 -22.89
N LYS A 325 26.68 -9.70 -22.59
CA LYS A 325 27.88 -8.94 -22.99
C LYS A 325 29.15 -9.40 -22.28
N ASN A 326 29.06 -9.83 -21.02
CA ASN A 326 30.19 -10.29 -20.21
C ASN A 326 30.52 -11.78 -20.41
N GLY A 327 29.86 -12.48 -21.35
CA GLY A 327 30.18 -13.86 -21.70
C GLY A 327 29.74 -14.92 -20.68
N GLU A 328 28.92 -14.58 -19.69
CA GLU A 328 28.46 -15.50 -18.62
C GLU A 328 27.29 -16.40 -19.04
N TRP A 329 27.05 -16.58 -20.34
CA TRP A 329 26.00 -17.48 -20.83
C TRP A 329 26.56 -18.87 -21.11
N HIS A 330 26.62 -19.72 -20.07
CA HIS A 330 26.78 -21.17 -20.24
C HIS A 330 25.44 -21.80 -20.63
N GLY A 331 25.01 -21.56 -21.86
CA GLY A 331 23.91 -22.29 -22.46
C GLY A 331 24.29 -23.76 -22.64
N LYS A 332 23.91 -24.61 -21.69
CA LYS A 332 23.69 -26.02 -21.99
C LYS A 332 22.50 -26.10 -22.95
N LYS A 333 22.81 -26.27 -24.23
CA LYS A 333 21.87 -26.86 -25.18
C LYS A 333 21.56 -28.28 -24.68
N THR A 334 20.31 -28.54 -24.35
CA THR A 334 19.72 -29.88 -24.43
C THR A 334 18.61 -29.82 -25.45
#